data_AF-A0A964UHK0-F1
#
_entry.id   AF-A0A964UHK0-F1
#
_cell.length_a   1.000
_cell.length_b   1.000
_cell.length_c   1.000
_cell.angle_alpha   90.00
_cell.angle_beta   90.00
_cell.angle_gamma   90.00
#
_symmetry.space_group_name_H-M   'P 1'
#
loop_
_entity.id
_entity.type
_entity.pdbx_description
1 polymer ?
#
loop_
_entity_poly.entity_id
_entity_poly.type
_entity_poly.pdbx_seq_one_letter_code
_entity_poly.pdbx_strand_id
1 'polypeptide(L)'
;ERKRMVIEVWHHAKSEIEQIIPTTIDENGSVYDLVISGARGSMGQLTQMAGMKGLIQNTAGETLEFPITASYKEGLTPIEYFTTTHGSRKGLADTALQTAKAGYLTRKLFDVAQDVIVSEEDCGTKGGIEIGRESALGIETELAKSIRGRVLAEAVTTDDGRTLPAGHFLTIDDAEAIERNRDVERVLVRSPMTCACRSGVCRTCYGADVTSWELVDFGEAVGTVAAQAIGEPGTQLTMNTKHKGGAASAEGDVVQGLPRVEEVLERRSPKSSAVIAAIDGTVTDLKDLGHEKLLTLAPDAGSKAGGKNFKKKELEYAIVPPRKALVKVGDVVKKGDLMTDGSADLAELFKFAGREKTQEYIIRETGKIYELQGVSITRKHIEVIVKQMFSRKRIKSSGDTPLNVGDVVESWYLAEVNERTREAGGEEATAESHLLGITEVSLTRQSFLSSSSFQNTTKALINASVRGARDHLRGLKENVIIGRLIPAGTGYEGSRKYELIEELQQEYAPRITDEETDGVSLGAALEEEQKARVET
;
A
#
# COMPACT_ATOMS: atom_id res chain seq x y z
N GLU A 1 11.29 -23.39 30.94
CA GLU A 1 12.05 -24.45 30.24
C GLU A 1 11.25 -25.74 30.09
N ARG A 2 10.80 -26.40 31.18
CA ARG A 2 9.95 -27.61 31.11
C ARG A 2 8.74 -27.49 30.17
N LYS A 3 7.94 -26.43 30.32
CA LYS A 3 6.77 -26.13 29.45
C LYS A 3 7.13 -26.13 27.97
N ARG A 4 8.26 -25.50 27.60
CA ARG A 4 8.73 -25.42 26.22
C ARG A 4 9.10 -26.81 25.67
N MET A 5 9.88 -27.59 26.43
CA MET A 5 10.27 -28.94 26.02
C MET A 5 9.07 -29.87 25.85
N VAL A 6 8.06 -29.79 26.75
CA VAL A 6 6.83 -30.58 26.62
C VAL A 6 6.07 -30.21 25.34
N ILE A 7 5.95 -28.92 25.04
CA ILE A 7 5.32 -28.43 23.81
C ILE A 7 6.07 -28.92 22.57
N GLU A 8 7.40 -28.85 22.56
CA GLU A 8 8.24 -29.34 21.45
C GLU A 8 8.05 -30.84 21.20
N VAL A 9 8.02 -31.67 22.24
CA VAL A 9 7.79 -33.12 22.13
C VAL A 9 6.43 -33.41 21.49
N TRP A 10 5.37 -32.71 21.91
CA TRP A 10 4.03 -32.90 21.34
C TRP A 10 3.91 -32.37 19.90
N HIS A 11 4.62 -31.30 19.55
CA HIS A 11 4.71 -30.87 18.16
C HIS A 11 5.40 -31.92 17.29
N HIS A 12 6.50 -32.50 17.77
CA HIS A 12 7.21 -33.56 17.05
C HIS A 12 6.31 -34.77 16.79
N ALA A 13 5.61 -35.25 17.83
CA ALA A 13 4.67 -36.36 17.70
C ALA A 13 3.56 -36.08 16.68
N LYS A 14 3.02 -34.85 16.66
CA LYS A 14 2.01 -34.46 15.67
C LYS A 14 2.58 -34.44 14.24
N SER A 15 3.80 -33.93 14.06
CA SER A 15 4.46 -33.89 12.75
C SER A 15 4.75 -35.27 12.20
N GLU A 16 5.15 -36.23 13.05
CA GLU A 16 5.31 -37.63 12.65
C GLU A 16 3.98 -38.23 12.16
N ILE A 17 2.89 -38.00 12.90
CA ILE A 17 1.55 -38.45 12.50
C ILE A 17 1.14 -37.84 11.15
N GLU A 18 1.38 -36.54 10.96
CA GLU A 18 1.06 -35.83 9.72
C GLU A 18 1.83 -36.38 8.50
N GLN A 19 3.05 -36.90 8.69
CA GLN A 19 3.81 -37.56 7.63
C GLN A 19 3.29 -38.95 7.28
N ILE A 20 2.74 -39.68 8.26
CA ILE A 20 2.25 -41.05 8.06
C ILE A 20 0.87 -41.05 7.40
N ILE A 21 -0.01 -40.10 7.77
CA ILE A 21 -1.40 -40.06 7.30
C ILE A 21 -1.56 -40.17 5.78
N PRO A 22 -0.82 -39.43 4.93
CA PRO A 22 -0.93 -39.56 3.48
C PRO A 22 -0.77 -40.99 2.96
N THR A 23 0.08 -41.80 3.61
CA THR A 23 0.37 -43.18 3.19
C THR A 23 -0.70 -44.19 3.61
N THR A 24 -1.61 -43.80 4.50
CA THR A 24 -2.65 -44.69 5.04
C THR A 24 -4.03 -44.47 4.43
N ILE A 25 -4.18 -43.46 3.59
CA ILE A 25 -5.43 -43.15 2.89
C ILE A 25 -5.56 -44.09 1.68
N ASP A 26 -6.78 -44.57 1.43
CA ASP A 26 -7.11 -45.28 0.21
C ASP A 26 -7.02 -44.36 -1.01
N GLU A 27 -6.11 -44.68 -1.93
CA GLU A 27 -5.87 -43.91 -3.17
C GLU A 27 -7.10 -43.83 -4.08
N ASN A 28 -8.07 -44.74 -3.95
CA ASN A 28 -9.33 -44.69 -4.70
C ASN A 28 -10.50 -44.09 -3.91
N GLY A 29 -10.23 -43.54 -2.72
CA GLY A 29 -11.24 -42.99 -1.83
C GLY A 29 -11.57 -41.52 -2.14
N SER A 30 -12.83 -41.13 -1.96
CA SER A 30 -13.28 -39.74 -2.21
C SER A 30 -12.56 -38.68 -1.37
N VAL A 31 -12.03 -39.05 -0.20
CA VAL A 31 -11.24 -38.14 0.65
C VAL A 31 -9.86 -37.88 0.05
N TYR A 32 -9.25 -38.90 -0.55
CA TYR A 32 -7.97 -38.76 -1.25
C TYR A 32 -8.14 -37.80 -2.43
N ASP A 33 -9.16 -38.04 -3.26
CA ASP A 33 -9.48 -37.18 -4.39
C ASP A 33 -9.69 -35.72 -3.97
N LEU A 34 -10.51 -35.46 -2.96
CA LEU A 34 -10.82 -34.09 -2.49
C LEU A 34 -9.60 -33.30 -2.03
N VAL A 35 -8.67 -33.96 -1.32
CA VAL A 35 -7.48 -33.32 -0.73
C VAL A 35 -6.37 -33.18 -1.78
N ILE A 36 -6.09 -34.24 -2.55
CA ILE A 36 -5.02 -34.23 -3.57
C ILE A 36 -5.38 -33.37 -4.76
N SER A 37 -6.66 -33.35 -5.18
CA SER A 37 -7.11 -32.46 -6.26
C SER A 37 -7.14 -30.99 -5.84
N GLY A 38 -6.97 -30.68 -4.55
CA GLY A 38 -7.11 -29.34 -3.99
C GLY A 38 -8.53 -28.79 -4.04
N ALA A 39 -9.55 -29.62 -4.34
CA ALA A 39 -10.94 -29.16 -4.46
C ALA A 39 -11.47 -28.67 -3.12
N ARG A 40 -11.19 -29.41 -2.04
CA ARG A 40 -11.54 -29.00 -0.68
C ARG A 40 -10.81 -29.86 0.35
N GLY A 41 -10.18 -29.21 1.32
CA GLY A 41 -9.47 -29.88 2.39
C GLY A 41 -7.99 -29.57 2.37
N SER A 42 -7.33 -29.70 3.51
CA SER A 42 -5.87 -29.66 3.60
C SER A 42 -5.35 -30.85 4.41
N MET A 43 -4.07 -31.19 4.24
CA MET A 43 -3.47 -32.28 5.00
C MET A 43 -3.58 -32.04 6.52
N GLY A 44 -3.40 -30.80 6.96
CA GLY A 44 -3.60 -30.44 8.37
C GLY A 44 -5.03 -30.64 8.89
N GLN A 45 -6.06 -30.48 8.04
CA GLN A 45 -7.45 -30.81 8.41
C GLN A 45 -7.66 -32.32 8.51
N LEU A 46 -7.07 -33.07 7.57
CA LEU A 46 -7.12 -34.53 7.60
C LEU A 46 -6.43 -35.11 8.85
N THR A 47 -5.28 -34.54 9.22
CA THR A 47 -4.56 -34.89 10.46
C THR A 47 -5.42 -34.69 11.70
N GLN A 48 -6.22 -33.63 11.76
CA GLN A 48 -7.16 -33.43 12.86
C GLN A 48 -8.34 -34.42 12.84
N MET A 49 -8.78 -34.84 11.65
CA MET A 49 -9.90 -35.76 11.50
C MET A 49 -9.56 -37.20 11.87
N ALA A 50 -8.38 -37.69 11.46
CA ALA A 50 -8.01 -39.11 11.54
C ALA A 50 -6.74 -39.41 12.35
N GLY A 51 -5.95 -38.39 12.71
CA GLY A 51 -4.70 -38.55 13.46
C GLY A 51 -4.82 -38.07 14.89
N MET A 52 -4.44 -36.81 15.11
CA MET A 52 -4.57 -36.16 16.41
C MET A 52 -4.90 -34.69 16.21
N LYS A 53 -5.69 -34.11 17.12
CA LYS A 53 -5.94 -32.66 17.10
C LYS A 53 -4.71 -31.85 17.52
N GLY A 54 -3.99 -32.34 18.54
CA GLY A 54 -2.74 -31.75 19.03
C GLY A 54 -2.93 -30.66 20.08
N LEU A 55 -1.97 -29.73 20.16
CA LEU A 55 -1.93 -28.67 21.16
C LEU A 55 -2.87 -27.52 20.83
N ILE A 56 -3.56 -27.00 21.85
CA ILE A 56 -4.49 -25.88 21.75
C ILE A 56 -3.89 -24.62 22.38
N GLN A 57 -4.16 -23.46 21.79
CA GLN A 57 -3.84 -22.16 22.39
C GLN A 57 -5.00 -21.61 23.22
N ASN A 58 -4.67 -21.02 24.37
CA ASN A 58 -5.63 -20.30 25.18
C ASN A 58 -5.96 -18.92 24.57
N THR A 59 -6.89 -18.19 25.21
CA THR A 59 -7.28 -16.86 24.74
C THR A 59 -6.15 -15.82 24.80
N ALA A 60 -5.17 -16.01 25.70
CA ALA A 60 -3.97 -15.18 25.79
C ALA A 60 -2.91 -15.49 24.71
N GLY A 61 -3.10 -16.55 23.90
CA GLY A 61 -2.14 -16.98 22.88
C GLY A 61 -1.06 -17.93 23.40
N GLU A 62 -1.14 -18.36 24.66
CA GLU A 62 -0.24 -19.38 25.18
C GLU A 62 -0.72 -20.78 24.80
N THR A 63 0.20 -21.60 24.31
CA THR A 63 -0.04 -23.03 24.08
C THR A 63 -0.19 -23.77 25.40
N LEU A 64 -1.27 -24.53 25.54
CA LEU A 64 -1.52 -25.38 26.70
C LEU A 64 -0.58 -26.59 26.69
N GLU A 65 -0.10 -27.03 27.86
CA GLU A 65 0.80 -28.19 28.00
C GLU A 65 0.09 -29.53 27.74
N PHE A 66 -1.24 -29.57 27.81
CA PHE A 66 -2.04 -30.76 27.64
C PHE A 66 -2.54 -30.87 26.18
N PRO A 67 -2.05 -31.83 25.39
CA PRO A 67 -2.52 -32.04 24.02
C PRO A 67 -3.85 -32.80 24.00
N ILE A 68 -4.53 -32.73 22.85
CA ILE A 68 -5.65 -33.59 22.54
C ILE A 68 -5.14 -34.69 21.61
N THR A 69 -5.04 -35.89 22.16
CA THR A 69 -4.52 -37.07 21.44
C THR A 69 -5.59 -37.66 20.53
N ALA A 70 -6.86 -37.60 20.93
CA ALA A 70 -7.97 -38.08 20.13
C ALA A 70 -8.19 -37.28 18.84
N SER A 71 -8.63 -37.99 17.81
CA SER A 71 -9.08 -37.43 16.54
C SER A 71 -10.60 -37.20 16.52
N TYR A 72 -11.11 -36.45 15.54
CA TYR A 72 -12.57 -36.31 15.38
C TYR A 72 -13.28 -37.63 15.03
N LYS A 73 -12.57 -38.58 14.40
CA LYS A 73 -13.10 -39.91 14.10
C LYS A 73 -13.27 -40.77 15.36
N GLU A 74 -12.36 -40.66 16.31
CA GLU A 74 -12.42 -41.36 17.60
C GLU A 74 -13.39 -40.70 18.59
N GLY A 75 -13.58 -39.39 18.45
CA GLY A 75 -14.42 -38.57 19.32
C GLY A 75 -13.62 -37.91 20.45
N LEU A 76 -14.13 -36.78 20.95
CA LEU A 76 -13.48 -35.99 22.00
C LEU A 76 -14.20 -36.18 23.34
N THR A 77 -13.45 -36.32 24.43
CA THR A 77 -14.04 -36.28 25.77
C THR A 77 -14.59 -34.89 26.09
N PRO A 78 -15.50 -34.73 27.07
CA PRO A 78 -16.05 -33.41 27.43
C PRO A 78 -14.97 -32.38 27.77
N ILE A 79 -13.87 -32.79 28.40
CA ILE A 79 -12.77 -31.88 28.77
C ILE A 79 -11.94 -31.47 27.56
N GLU A 80 -11.63 -32.40 26.66
CA GLU A 80 -10.94 -32.10 25.39
C GLU A 80 -11.80 -31.24 24.48
N TYR A 81 -13.10 -31.51 24.40
CA TYR A 81 -14.02 -30.64 23.67
C TYR A 81 -14.03 -29.23 24.28
N PHE A 82 -14.17 -29.12 25.61
CA PHE A 82 -14.17 -27.83 26.31
C PHE A 82 -12.90 -27.02 26.06
N THR A 83 -11.71 -27.63 26.12
CA THR A 83 -10.44 -26.92 25.86
C THR A 83 -10.39 -26.39 24.42
N THR A 84 -10.93 -27.12 23.45
CA THR A 84 -10.96 -26.66 22.05
C THR A 84 -11.86 -25.45 21.83
N THR A 85 -12.92 -25.31 22.65
CA THR A 85 -13.84 -24.17 22.51
C THR A 85 -13.17 -22.82 22.70
N HIS A 86 -12.08 -22.75 23.48
CA HIS A 86 -11.40 -21.49 23.76
C HIS A 86 -10.69 -20.96 22.51
N GLY A 87 -9.94 -21.81 21.81
CA GLY A 87 -9.29 -21.47 20.55
C GLY A 87 -10.32 -21.13 19.46
N SER A 88 -11.37 -21.94 19.32
CA SER A 88 -12.41 -21.71 18.30
C SER A 88 -13.18 -20.41 18.54
N ARG A 89 -13.57 -20.11 19.80
CA ARG A 89 -14.27 -18.85 20.14
C ARG A 89 -13.40 -17.63 19.90
N LYS A 90 -12.11 -17.70 20.27
CA LYS A 90 -11.16 -16.63 19.97
C LYS A 90 -11.05 -16.40 18.47
N GLY A 91 -10.85 -17.45 17.68
CA GLY A 91 -10.77 -17.34 16.22
C GLY A 91 -12.02 -16.72 15.58
N LEU A 92 -13.21 -17.12 16.03
CA LEU A 92 -14.48 -16.55 15.55
C LEU A 92 -14.65 -15.08 15.95
N ALA A 93 -14.33 -14.72 17.20
CA ALA A 93 -14.40 -13.35 17.69
C ALA A 93 -13.39 -12.44 17.00
N ASP A 94 -12.14 -12.89 16.87
CA ASP A 94 -11.07 -12.15 16.18
C ASP A 94 -11.44 -11.93 14.72
N THR A 95 -11.98 -12.94 14.03
CA THR A 95 -12.47 -12.76 12.66
C THR A 95 -13.51 -11.64 12.59
N ALA A 96 -14.55 -11.69 13.44
CA ALA A 96 -15.63 -10.72 13.40
C ALA A 96 -15.13 -9.28 13.66
N LEU A 97 -14.21 -9.11 14.62
CA LEU A 97 -13.64 -7.81 14.98
C LEU A 97 -12.65 -7.29 13.93
N GLN A 98 -11.80 -8.17 13.39
CA GLN A 98 -10.76 -7.78 12.44
C GLN A 98 -11.34 -7.48 11.04
N THR A 99 -12.45 -8.11 10.65
CA THR A 99 -13.16 -7.79 9.40
C THR A 99 -13.56 -6.30 9.36
N ALA A 100 -14.07 -5.76 10.47
CA ALA A 100 -14.42 -4.34 10.57
C ALA A 100 -13.19 -3.42 10.42
N LYS A 101 -12.05 -3.81 10.98
CA LYS A 101 -10.79 -3.07 10.83
C LYS A 101 -10.27 -3.08 9.39
N ALA A 102 -10.34 -4.22 8.70
CA ALA A 102 -9.95 -4.34 7.30
C ALA A 102 -10.85 -3.49 6.38
N GLY A 103 -12.17 -3.54 6.60
CA GLY A 103 -13.13 -2.70 5.89
C GLY A 103 -12.86 -1.20 6.12
N TYR A 104 -12.52 -0.83 7.36
CA TYR A 104 -12.16 0.54 7.69
C TYR A 104 -10.84 0.98 7.02
N LEU A 105 -9.82 0.12 6.97
CA LEU A 105 -8.59 0.40 6.22
C LEU A 105 -8.88 0.63 4.74
N THR A 106 -9.74 -0.20 4.13
CA THR A 106 -10.16 -0.05 2.73
C THR A 106 -10.81 1.31 2.49
N ARG A 107 -11.69 1.74 3.40
CA ARG A 107 -12.28 3.09 3.36
C ARG A 107 -11.22 4.19 3.44
N LYS A 108 -10.23 4.07 4.34
CA LYS A 108 -9.13 5.06 4.42
C LYS A 108 -8.31 5.12 3.14
N LEU A 109 -7.98 3.97 2.56
CA LEU A 109 -7.24 3.87 1.31
C LEU A 109 -7.99 4.55 0.16
N PHE A 110 -9.30 4.31 0.07
CA PHE A 110 -10.16 4.97 -0.91
C PHE A 110 -10.15 6.50 -0.71
N ASP A 111 -10.31 6.96 0.54
CA ASP A 111 -10.34 8.38 0.87
C ASP A 111 -9.01 9.09 0.57
N VAL A 112 -7.90 8.38 0.58
CA VAL A 112 -6.60 8.90 0.15
C VAL A 112 -6.50 8.95 -1.37
N ALA A 113 -6.85 7.85 -2.04
CA ALA A 113 -6.48 7.61 -3.43
C ALA A 113 -7.54 8.03 -4.46
N GLN A 114 -8.78 8.33 -4.07
CA GLN A 114 -9.88 8.58 -5.01
C GLN A 114 -9.65 9.73 -6.01
N ASP A 115 -8.72 10.66 -5.75
CA ASP A 115 -8.42 11.76 -6.69
C ASP A 115 -7.34 11.38 -7.71
N VAL A 116 -6.80 10.16 -7.61
CA VAL A 116 -5.80 9.66 -8.54
C VAL A 116 -6.49 9.04 -9.74
N ILE A 117 -6.67 9.87 -10.76
CA ILE A 117 -7.15 9.49 -12.09
C ILE A 117 -6.03 9.63 -13.12
N VAL A 118 -6.18 8.98 -14.26
CA VAL A 118 -5.28 9.16 -15.41
C VAL A 118 -5.69 10.42 -16.16
N SER A 119 -4.87 11.47 -16.08
CA SER A 119 -5.25 12.80 -16.57
C SER A 119 -4.51 13.26 -17.83
N GLU A 120 -3.26 12.82 -18.01
CA GLU A 120 -2.36 13.27 -19.07
C GLU A 120 -1.66 12.08 -19.73
N GLU A 121 -1.19 12.22 -20.96
CA GLU A 121 -0.51 11.12 -21.68
C GLU A 121 0.90 10.90 -21.10
N ASP A 122 1.68 11.98 -21.06
CA ASP A 122 3.03 12.01 -20.53
C ASP A 122 3.28 13.30 -19.74
N CYS A 123 3.79 13.17 -18.52
CA CYS A 123 4.24 14.30 -17.69
C CYS A 123 5.67 14.76 -18.00
N GLY A 124 6.37 14.09 -18.92
CA GLY A 124 7.75 14.42 -19.34
C GLY A 124 8.83 14.11 -18.30
N THR A 125 8.50 13.47 -17.17
CA THR A 125 9.50 13.11 -16.14
C THR A 125 10.49 12.08 -16.67
N LYS A 126 11.79 12.32 -16.49
CA LYS A 126 12.84 11.33 -16.75
C LYS A 126 13.13 10.45 -15.53
N GLY A 127 12.52 10.77 -14.38
CA GLY A 127 12.70 10.01 -13.16
C GLY A 127 11.99 8.66 -13.23
N GLY A 128 12.70 7.60 -12.88
CA GLY A 128 12.18 6.24 -12.78
C GLY A 128 12.46 5.62 -11.42
N ILE A 129 12.03 4.37 -11.27
CA ILE A 129 12.39 3.50 -10.16
C ILE A 129 13.16 2.31 -10.70
N GLU A 130 14.17 1.87 -9.97
CA GLU A 130 14.87 0.63 -10.28
C GLU A 130 14.07 -0.56 -9.74
N ILE A 131 13.71 -1.49 -10.60
CA ILE A 131 13.14 -2.78 -10.21
C ILE A 131 14.19 -3.85 -10.48
N GLY A 132 14.54 -4.61 -9.45
CA GLY A 132 15.46 -5.74 -9.53
C GLY A 132 14.76 -7.09 -9.42
N ARG A 133 15.56 -8.16 -9.43
CA ARG A 133 15.12 -9.56 -9.28
C ARG A 133 14.76 -9.96 -7.85
N GLU A 134 14.91 -9.07 -6.87
CA GLU A 134 14.59 -9.35 -5.46
C GLU A 134 13.13 -9.05 -5.13
N SER A 135 12.44 -10.03 -4.53
CA SER A 135 11.09 -9.85 -4.01
C SER A 135 11.08 -9.09 -2.68
N ALA A 136 9.88 -8.75 -2.18
CA ALA A 136 9.76 -8.12 -0.87
C ALA A 136 10.24 -9.02 0.29
N LEU A 137 10.29 -10.33 0.06
CA LEU A 137 10.83 -11.34 0.96
C LEU A 137 12.33 -11.57 0.81
N GLY A 138 12.99 -10.93 -0.15
CA GLY A 138 14.40 -11.19 -0.48
C GLY A 138 14.61 -12.53 -1.20
N ILE A 139 13.57 -13.04 -1.85
CA ILE A 139 13.62 -14.26 -2.67
C ILE A 139 13.78 -13.81 -4.13
N GLU A 140 14.56 -14.56 -4.92
CA GLU A 140 14.69 -14.30 -6.35
C GLU A 140 13.33 -14.49 -7.03
N THR A 141 12.87 -13.45 -7.71
CA THR A 141 11.62 -13.42 -8.48
C THR A 141 11.92 -13.07 -9.93
N GLU A 142 11.07 -13.57 -10.80
CA GLU A 142 11.11 -13.25 -12.23
C GLU A 142 10.92 -11.74 -12.42
N LEU A 143 11.92 -11.09 -13.02
CA LEU A 143 11.90 -9.67 -13.37
C LEU A 143 10.73 -9.40 -14.33
N ALA A 144 10.46 -10.31 -15.27
CA ALA A 144 9.33 -10.23 -16.21
C ALA A 144 8.00 -9.92 -15.52
N LYS A 145 7.70 -10.60 -14.42
CA LYS A 145 6.44 -10.44 -13.67
C LYS A 145 6.29 -9.03 -13.07
N SER A 146 7.42 -8.40 -12.71
CA SER A 146 7.47 -7.11 -12.04
C SER A 146 7.53 -5.92 -13.01
N ILE A 147 8.14 -6.11 -14.19
CA ILE A 147 8.32 -5.06 -15.20
C ILE A 147 7.22 -5.03 -16.27
N ARG A 148 6.50 -6.15 -16.49
CA ARG A 148 5.46 -6.22 -17.53
C ARG A 148 4.40 -5.13 -17.38
N GLY A 149 4.02 -4.53 -18.50
CA GLY A 149 3.04 -3.44 -18.54
C GLY A 149 3.54 -2.13 -17.91
N ARG A 150 4.85 -1.94 -17.77
CA ARG A 150 5.45 -0.63 -17.41
C ARG A 150 6.14 -0.01 -18.60
N VAL A 151 6.47 1.27 -18.48
CA VAL A 151 7.23 2.01 -19.50
C VAL A 151 8.67 2.18 -19.04
N LEU A 152 9.63 1.94 -19.93
CA LEU A 152 11.05 2.13 -19.65
C LEU A 152 11.40 3.60 -19.44
N ALA A 153 12.20 3.89 -18.42
CA ALA A 153 12.79 5.22 -18.22
C ALA A 153 14.16 5.34 -18.92
N GLU A 154 14.90 4.24 -19.01
CA GLU A 154 16.17 4.13 -19.71
C GLU A 154 16.15 2.96 -20.70
N ALA A 155 17.02 3.03 -21.71
CA ALA A 155 17.10 1.99 -22.73
C ALA A 155 17.70 0.70 -22.17
N VAL A 156 17.14 -0.44 -22.54
CA VAL A 156 17.58 -1.78 -22.09
C VAL A 156 17.77 -2.69 -23.30
N THR A 157 18.83 -3.51 -23.26
CA THR A 157 19.12 -4.47 -24.34
C THR A 157 18.59 -5.85 -23.98
N THR A 158 17.79 -6.44 -24.86
CA THR A 158 17.24 -7.79 -24.71
C THR A 158 18.26 -8.87 -25.07
N ASP A 159 17.91 -10.12 -24.81
CA ASP A 159 18.70 -11.32 -25.18
C ASP A 159 18.99 -11.40 -26.69
N ASP A 160 18.02 -11.03 -27.52
CA ASP A 160 18.10 -10.99 -28.99
C ASP A 160 19.05 -9.89 -29.54
N GLY A 161 19.68 -9.10 -28.67
CA GLY A 161 20.53 -7.97 -29.05
C GLY A 161 19.74 -6.75 -29.53
N ARG A 162 18.41 -6.73 -29.34
CA ARG A 162 17.56 -5.56 -29.63
C ARG A 162 17.62 -4.60 -28.44
N THR A 163 17.89 -3.32 -28.69
CA THR A 163 17.82 -2.29 -27.64
C THR A 163 16.45 -1.62 -27.67
N LEU A 164 15.69 -1.82 -26.60
CA LEU A 164 14.41 -1.12 -26.39
C LEU A 164 14.70 0.31 -25.92
N PRO A 165 14.17 1.34 -26.59
CA PRO A 165 14.46 2.74 -26.24
C PRO A 165 13.74 3.15 -24.94
N ALA A 166 14.24 4.23 -24.33
CA ALA A 166 13.52 4.91 -23.25
C ALA A 166 12.13 5.37 -23.74
N GLY A 167 11.10 5.19 -22.92
CA GLY A 167 9.71 5.46 -23.28
C GLY A 167 8.99 4.27 -23.94
N HIS A 168 9.66 3.14 -24.19
CA HIS A 168 9.02 1.94 -24.73
C HIS A 168 8.11 1.29 -23.68
N PHE A 169 6.90 0.93 -24.10
CA PHE A 169 5.94 0.19 -23.28
C PHE A 169 6.27 -1.30 -23.32
N LEU A 170 6.53 -1.89 -22.15
CA LEU A 170 6.91 -3.28 -22.01
C LEU A 170 5.69 -4.19 -22.14
N THR A 171 5.57 -4.85 -23.29
CA THR A 171 4.63 -5.95 -23.49
C THR A 171 5.07 -7.20 -22.72
N ILE A 172 4.22 -8.24 -22.71
CA ILE A 172 4.56 -9.52 -22.07
C ILE A 172 5.80 -10.13 -22.75
N ASP A 173 5.85 -10.12 -24.08
CA ASP A 173 6.97 -10.65 -24.85
C ASP A 173 8.27 -9.86 -24.60
N ASP A 174 8.19 -8.52 -24.52
CA ASP A 174 9.35 -7.68 -24.20
C ASP A 174 9.89 -7.98 -22.80
N ALA A 175 8.99 -8.19 -21.83
CA ALA A 175 9.36 -8.49 -20.45
C ALA A 175 10.04 -9.87 -20.34
N GLU A 176 9.58 -10.87 -21.09
CA GLU A 176 10.21 -12.19 -21.18
C GLU A 176 11.57 -12.14 -21.89
N ALA A 177 11.73 -11.33 -22.93
CA ALA A 177 13.00 -11.14 -23.62
C ALA A 177 14.06 -10.48 -22.72
N ILE A 178 13.65 -9.52 -21.88
CA ILE A 178 14.53 -8.94 -20.86
C ILE A 178 14.89 -9.98 -19.78
N GLU A 179 13.94 -10.80 -19.35
CA GLU A 179 14.16 -11.84 -18.33
C GLU A 179 15.22 -12.86 -18.75
N ARG A 180 15.19 -13.29 -20.02
CA ARG A 180 16.17 -14.22 -20.61
C ARG A 180 17.58 -13.64 -20.63
N ASN A 181 17.72 -12.33 -20.69
CA ASN A 181 19.00 -11.66 -20.57
C ASN A 181 19.46 -11.62 -19.09
N ARG A 182 20.28 -12.60 -18.70
CA ARG A 182 20.85 -12.73 -17.36
C ARG A 182 21.81 -11.59 -16.99
N ASP A 183 22.31 -10.81 -17.96
CA ASP A 183 23.17 -9.67 -17.69
C ASP A 183 22.40 -8.47 -17.10
N VAL A 184 21.07 -8.47 -17.21
CA VAL A 184 20.19 -7.43 -16.67
C VAL A 184 19.70 -7.83 -15.28
N GLU A 185 20.32 -7.28 -14.24
CA GLU A 185 19.89 -7.45 -12.85
C GLU A 185 18.77 -6.48 -12.44
N ARG A 186 18.78 -5.27 -13.02
CA ARG A 186 17.87 -4.17 -12.68
C ARG A 186 17.43 -3.42 -13.91
N VAL A 187 16.19 -2.95 -13.90
CA VAL A 187 15.59 -2.16 -14.98
C VAL A 187 14.99 -0.89 -14.40
N LEU A 188 15.34 0.25 -15.01
CA LEU A 188 14.77 1.55 -14.66
C LEU A 188 13.45 1.78 -15.42
N VAL A 189 12.34 1.80 -14.69
CA VAL A 189 10.98 1.98 -15.23
C VAL A 189 10.33 3.25 -14.68
N ARG A 190 9.39 3.81 -15.43
CA ARG A 190 8.55 4.91 -14.94
C ARG A 190 7.58 4.39 -13.87
N SER A 191 7.19 5.28 -12.95
CA SER A 191 6.33 4.94 -11.82
C SER A 191 5.36 6.08 -11.48
N PRO A 192 4.16 5.77 -10.96
CA PRO A 192 3.27 6.77 -10.36
C PRO A 192 3.96 7.66 -9.32
N MET A 193 4.96 7.15 -8.60
CA MET A 193 5.66 7.87 -7.53
C MET A 193 6.51 9.05 -8.03
N THR A 194 7.12 8.90 -9.22
CA THR A 194 7.98 9.92 -9.86
C THR A 194 7.22 10.79 -10.86
N CYS A 195 5.95 10.48 -11.11
CA CYS A 195 5.07 11.23 -12.00
C CYS A 195 4.91 12.70 -11.57
N ALA A 196 5.15 13.60 -12.53
CA ALA A 196 5.15 15.05 -12.35
C ALA A 196 3.80 15.73 -12.66
N CYS A 197 2.76 14.97 -13.03
CA CYS A 197 1.40 15.51 -13.23
C CYS A 197 0.95 16.32 -12.01
N ARG A 198 0.23 17.42 -12.28
CA ARG A 198 -0.34 18.31 -11.25
C ARG A 198 -1.40 17.56 -10.42
N SER A 199 -2.36 16.92 -11.08
CA SER A 199 -3.39 16.10 -10.44
C SER A 199 -3.42 14.72 -11.08
N GLY A 200 -3.50 13.68 -10.26
CA GLY A 200 -3.53 12.30 -10.73
C GLY A 200 -2.17 11.76 -11.17
N VAL A 201 -2.17 10.97 -12.24
CA VAL A 201 -0.99 10.34 -12.83
C VAL A 201 -1.11 10.36 -14.35
N CYS A 202 0.02 10.37 -15.08
CA CYS A 202 -0.03 10.20 -16.53
C CYS A 202 -0.12 8.73 -16.92
N ARG A 203 -0.65 8.50 -18.13
CA ARG A 203 -0.74 7.18 -18.77
C ARG A 203 0.61 6.48 -18.82
N THR A 204 1.67 7.21 -19.19
CA THR A 204 3.02 6.65 -19.34
C THR A 204 3.66 6.25 -18.00
N CYS A 205 3.40 6.98 -16.91
CA CYS A 205 3.93 6.63 -15.59
C CYS A 205 3.17 5.49 -14.92
N TYR A 206 1.87 5.34 -15.21
CA TYR A 206 1.07 4.22 -14.70
C TYR A 206 1.30 2.93 -15.51
N GLY A 207 1.39 3.06 -16.84
CA GLY A 207 1.57 1.96 -17.78
C GLY A 207 0.26 1.24 -18.08
N ALA A 208 0.28 -0.08 -17.96
CA ALA A 208 -0.84 -0.94 -18.31
C ALA A 208 -1.91 -0.99 -17.21
N ASP A 209 -3.16 -1.17 -17.62
CA ASP A 209 -4.18 -1.76 -16.75
C ASP A 209 -3.81 -3.24 -16.50
N VAL A 210 -3.92 -3.69 -15.25
CA VAL A 210 -3.60 -5.06 -14.82
C VAL A 210 -4.63 -6.07 -15.35
N THR A 211 -5.82 -5.60 -15.72
CA THR A 211 -6.91 -6.45 -16.22
C THR A 211 -6.76 -6.75 -17.70
N SER A 212 -6.49 -5.73 -18.53
CA SER A 212 -6.37 -5.87 -19.99
C SER A 212 -4.95 -6.06 -20.49
N TRP A 213 -3.94 -5.68 -19.70
CA TRP A 213 -2.53 -5.55 -20.11
C TRP A 213 -2.28 -4.55 -21.25
N GLU A 214 -3.26 -3.71 -21.56
CA GLU A 214 -3.14 -2.59 -22.48
C GLU A 214 -2.84 -1.31 -21.71
N LEU A 215 -2.30 -0.30 -22.41
CA LEU A 215 -2.07 1.03 -21.83
C LEU A 215 -3.37 1.60 -21.27
N VAL A 216 -3.33 2.02 -20.00
CA VAL A 216 -4.50 2.53 -19.28
C VAL A 216 -5.16 3.70 -20.02
N ASP A 217 -6.48 3.76 -19.99
CA ASP A 217 -7.24 4.82 -20.68
C ASP A 217 -7.29 6.13 -19.87
N PHE A 218 -7.61 7.23 -20.53
CA PHE A 218 -7.85 8.51 -19.87
C PHE A 218 -9.10 8.46 -18.99
N GLY A 219 -9.06 9.18 -17.87
CA GLY A 219 -10.16 9.21 -16.92
C GLY A 219 -10.32 7.95 -16.08
N GLU A 220 -9.44 6.95 -16.21
CA GLU A 220 -9.52 5.74 -15.39
C GLU A 220 -9.19 6.04 -13.93
N ALA A 221 -10.03 5.57 -13.00
CA ALA A 221 -9.92 5.83 -11.57
C ALA A 221 -8.92 4.88 -10.88
N VAL A 222 -7.66 4.94 -11.31
CA VAL A 222 -6.59 4.03 -10.87
C VAL A 222 -6.33 4.06 -9.36
N GLY A 223 -6.62 5.17 -8.69
CA GLY A 223 -6.56 5.29 -7.24
C GLY A 223 -7.62 4.48 -6.51
N THR A 224 -8.85 4.47 -7.01
CA THR A 224 -9.94 3.62 -6.48
C THR A 224 -9.60 2.14 -6.67
N VAL A 225 -9.10 1.76 -7.85
CA VAL A 225 -8.65 0.40 -8.13
C VAL A 225 -7.51 -0.01 -7.20
N ALA A 226 -6.52 0.87 -7.00
CA ALA A 226 -5.41 0.61 -6.09
C ALA A 226 -5.85 0.44 -4.63
N ALA A 227 -6.78 1.27 -4.16
CA ALA A 227 -7.34 1.15 -2.81
C ALA A 227 -8.06 -0.18 -2.60
N GLN A 228 -8.86 -0.62 -3.58
CA GLN A 228 -9.56 -1.90 -3.51
C GLN A 228 -8.61 -3.09 -3.62
N ALA A 229 -7.62 -3.03 -4.52
CA ALA A 229 -6.62 -4.09 -4.70
C ALA A 229 -5.76 -4.34 -3.45
N ILE A 230 -5.66 -3.36 -2.55
CA ILE A 230 -4.98 -3.49 -1.25
C ILE A 230 -5.96 -3.86 -0.15
N GLY A 231 -7.14 -3.22 -0.13
CA GLY A 231 -8.14 -3.36 0.93
C GLY A 231 -8.88 -4.70 0.93
N GLU A 232 -9.30 -5.19 -0.24
CA GLU A 232 -10.05 -6.45 -0.37
C GLU A 232 -9.22 -7.65 0.13
N PRO A 233 -7.95 -7.83 -0.29
CA PRO A 233 -7.15 -8.91 0.26
C PRO A 233 -6.82 -8.69 1.73
N GLY A 234 -6.75 -7.43 2.19
CA GLY A 234 -6.61 -7.10 3.61
C GLY A 234 -7.74 -7.69 4.46
N THR A 235 -8.96 -7.78 3.91
CA THR A 235 -10.08 -8.46 4.57
C THR A 235 -9.88 -9.97 4.59
N GLN A 236 -9.37 -10.54 3.50
CA GLN A 236 -9.01 -11.96 3.46
C GLN A 236 -7.91 -12.33 4.48
N LEU A 237 -6.91 -11.47 4.67
CA LEU A 237 -5.86 -11.66 5.69
C LEU A 237 -6.47 -11.87 7.09
N THR A 238 -7.51 -11.11 7.41
CA THR A 238 -8.20 -11.23 8.69
C THR A 238 -9.06 -12.49 8.78
N MET A 239 -9.62 -12.95 7.67
CA MET A 239 -10.47 -14.13 7.62
C MET A 239 -9.71 -15.46 7.53
N ASN A 240 -8.50 -15.50 6.96
CA ASN A 240 -7.70 -16.73 6.84
C ASN A 240 -7.16 -17.23 8.20
N THR A 241 -7.28 -16.41 9.25
CA THR A 241 -7.06 -16.84 10.65
C THR A 241 -8.10 -17.86 11.13
N LYS A 242 -9.27 -17.97 10.49
CA LYS A 242 -10.36 -18.91 10.83
C LYS A 242 -9.90 -20.37 10.87
N HIS A 243 -8.99 -20.77 9.98
CA HIS A 243 -8.59 -22.17 9.83
C HIS A 243 -7.40 -22.58 10.71
N LYS A 244 -6.71 -21.60 11.32
CA LYS A 244 -5.64 -21.83 12.30
C LYS A 244 -6.12 -21.72 13.75
N GLY A 245 -7.33 -21.22 13.97
CA GLY A 245 -7.95 -20.97 15.29
C GLY A 245 -8.27 -22.24 16.07
N GLY A 246 -7.23 -22.89 16.63
CA GLY A 246 -7.39 -24.02 17.51
C GLY A 246 -6.09 -24.77 17.73
N ALA A 247 -5.34 -25.08 16.67
CA ALA A 247 -4.08 -25.82 16.78
C ALA A 247 -2.88 -24.87 16.74
N ALA A 248 -1.96 -25.00 17.71
CA ALA A 248 -0.69 -24.27 17.65
C ALA A 248 0.10 -24.71 16.38
N SER A 249 0.49 -23.76 15.55
CA SER A 249 1.48 -23.97 14.47
C SER A 249 2.85 -23.50 14.95
N ALA A 250 3.92 -24.22 14.58
CA ALA A 250 5.30 -23.87 14.94
C ALA A 250 5.80 -22.59 14.24
N GLU A 251 5.13 -22.19 13.15
CA GLU A 251 5.37 -20.92 12.48
C GLU A 251 4.67 -19.79 13.25
N GLY A 252 5.44 -18.75 13.55
CA GLY A 252 5.07 -17.62 14.41
C GLY A 252 3.75 -16.93 14.05
N ASP A 253 3.31 -16.11 15.00
CA ASP A 253 1.99 -15.50 15.09
C ASP A 253 1.55 -14.77 13.81
N VAL A 254 0.77 -15.46 12.98
CA VAL A 254 0.11 -14.96 11.76
C VAL A 254 -0.80 -13.74 12.03
N VAL A 255 -1.11 -13.48 13.30
CA VAL A 255 -1.98 -12.41 13.79
C VAL A 255 -1.39 -10.99 13.57
N GLN A 256 -0.13 -10.85 13.14
CA GLN A 256 0.49 -9.53 12.93
C GLN A 256 0.28 -8.89 11.53
N GLY A 257 -0.39 -9.55 10.58
CA GLY A 257 -0.47 -9.06 9.19
C GLY A 257 -1.09 -7.67 9.03
N LEU A 258 -2.42 -7.56 9.18
CA LEU A 258 -3.13 -6.29 8.93
C LEU A 258 -2.72 -5.14 9.87
N PRO A 259 -2.54 -5.34 11.20
CA PRO A 259 -2.09 -4.26 12.08
C PRO A 259 -0.75 -3.66 11.66
N ARG A 260 0.13 -4.47 11.08
CA ARG A 260 1.42 -4.01 10.57
C ARG A 260 1.26 -3.18 9.29
N VAL A 261 0.40 -3.59 8.36
CA VAL A 261 0.06 -2.78 7.17
C VAL A 261 -0.51 -1.42 7.59
N GLU A 262 -1.43 -1.41 8.56
CA GLU A 262 -1.98 -0.16 9.11
C GLU A 262 -0.90 0.71 9.78
N GLU A 263 -0.02 0.11 10.58
CA GLU A 263 1.09 0.82 11.24
C GLU A 263 1.99 1.54 10.24
N VAL A 264 2.36 0.86 9.15
CA VAL A 264 3.22 1.41 8.09
C VAL A 264 2.50 2.54 7.33
N LEU A 265 1.26 2.32 6.88
CA LEU A 265 0.52 3.30 6.08
C LEU A 265 0.04 4.51 6.89
N GLU A 266 -0.17 4.36 8.19
CA GLU A 266 -0.51 5.47 9.10
C GLU A 266 0.72 6.19 9.65
N ARG A 267 1.93 5.82 9.21
CA ARG A 267 3.19 6.41 9.71
C ARG A 267 3.26 6.37 11.25
N ARG A 268 2.80 5.28 11.86
CA ARG A 268 2.88 5.08 13.31
C ARG A 268 4.29 4.62 13.67
N SER A 269 4.85 5.19 14.74
CA SER A 269 6.13 4.75 15.26
C SER A 269 6.02 3.34 15.84
N PRO A 270 6.88 2.40 15.41
CA PRO A 270 6.89 1.05 15.97
C PRO A 270 7.30 1.09 17.44
N LYS A 271 6.75 0.18 18.25
CA LYS A 271 7.05 0.11 19.71
C LYS A 271 8.55 -0.08 20.00
N SER A 272 9.25 -0.79 19.13
CA SER A 272 10.70 -0.94 19.16
C SER A 272 11.24 -0.67 17.76
N SER A 273 11.69 0.55 17.51
CA SER A 273 12.26 0.94 16.22
C SER A 273 13.62 0.29 15.99
N ALA A 274 13.91 0.03 14.72
CA ALA A 274 15.25 -0.30 14.27
C ALA A 274 16.12 0.97 14.28
N VAL A 275 17.39 0.82 14.63
CA VAL A 275 18.34 1.92 14.66
C VAL A 275 18.79 2.24 13.24
N ILE A 276 18.64 3.50 12.83
CA ILE A 276 18.99 4.00 11.50
C ILE A 276 20.28 4.83 11.58
N ALA A 277 21.20 4.61 10.63
CA ALA A 277 22.43 5.38 10.53
C ALA A 277 22.14 6.85 10.17
N ALA A 278 22.57 7.80 11.00
CA ALA A 278 22.36 9.23 10.76
C ALA A 278 23.46 9.86 9.87
N ILE A 279 24.60 9.18 9.76
CA ILE A 279 25.79 9.59 9.00
C ILE A 279 26.34 8.42 8.20
N ASP A 280 27.09 8.72 7.14
CA ASP A 280 27.94 7.74 6.47
C ASP A 280 29.18 7.48 7.32
N GLY A 281 29.53 6.22 7.54
CA GLY A 281 30.67 5.89 8.36
C GLY A 281 30.94 4.40 8.49
N THR A 282 32.01 4.09 9.22
CA THR A 282 32.41 2.70 9.51
C THR A 282 32.10 2.39 10.98
N VAL A 283 31.57 1.19 11.24
CA VAL A 283 31.31 0.70 12.60
C VAL A 283 32.65 0.42 13.28
N THR A 284 32.98 1.20 14.32
CA THR A 284 34.26 1.08 15.04
C THR A 284 34.19 0.17 16.25
N ASP A 285 33.07 0.17 16.96
CA ASP A 285 32.92 -0.62 18.18
C ASP A 285 31.46 -1.04 18.41
N LEU A 286 31.31 -2.19 19.06
CA LEU A 286 30.04 -2.75 19.48
C LEU A 286 30.20 -3.28 20.91
N LYS A 287 29.93 -2.41 21.89
CA LYS A 287 30.07 -2.74 23.32
C LYS A 287 28.76 -3.30 23.85
N ASP A 288 28.85 -4.42 24.56
CA ASP A 288 27.73 -4.98 25.30
C ASP A 288 27.78 -4.47 26.75
N LEU A 289 26.85 -3.56 27.11
CA LEU A 289 26.72 -3.03 28.47
C LEU A 289 25.73 -3.87 29.32
N GLY A 290 25.35 -5.06 28.84
CA GLY A 290 24.44 -5.99 29.50
C GLY A 290 22.97 -5.63 29.32
N HIS A 291 22.59 -4.38 29.59
CA HIS A 291 21.21 -3.91 29.46
C HIS A 291 20.91 -3.26 28.09
N GLU A 292 21.96 -2.80 27.39
CA GLU A 292 21.92 -2.25 26.04
C GLU A 292 23.24 -2.50 25.33
N LYS A 293 23.22 -2.59 24.00
CA LYS A 293 24.45 -2.65 23.18
C LYS A 293 24.71 -1.27 22.61
N LEU A 294 25.90 -0.73 22.81
CA LEU A 294 26.31 0.55 22.26
C LEU A 294 27.07 0.32 20.95
N LEU A 295 26.55 0.86 19.85
CA LEU A 295 27.17 0.81 18.54
C LEU A 295 27.77 2.18 18.23
N THR A 296 29.08 2.22 17.96
CA THR A 296 29.79 3.47 17.66
C THR A 296 30.11 3.54 16.16
N LEU A 297 29.70 4.64 15.52
CA LEU A 297 30.01 4.95 14.13
C LEU A 297 31.02 6.09 14.04
N ALA A 298 32.13 5.83 13.33
CA ALA A 298 33.07 6.87 12.95
C ALA A 298 32.74 7.41 11.54
N PRO A 299 32.59 8.72 11.36
CA PRO A 299 32.28 9.31 10.06
C PRO A 299 33.43 9.12 9.06
N ASP A 300 33.09 8.78 7.81
CA ASP A 300 34.08 8.73 6.73
C ASP A 300 34.61 10.13 6.41
N ALA A 301 35.91 10.24 6.12
CA ALA A 301 36.64 11.50 5.96
C ALA A 301 36.19 12.40 4.78
N GLY A 302 35.11 12.05 4.07
CA GLY A 302 34.61 12.73 2.88
C GLY A 302 33.15 13.25 2.96
N SER A 303 32.41 13.05 4.05
CA SER A 303 31.01 13.49 4.16
C SER A 303 30.88 15.02 4.33
N LYS A 304 30.93 15.74 3.21
CA LYS A 304 30.64 17.17 3.12
C LYS A 304 29.14 17.42 3.27
N ALA A 305 28.64 17.51 4.49
CA ALA A 305 27.35 18.14 4.79
C ALA A 305 27.57 19.39 5.66
N GLY A 306 27.68 20.55 4.99
CA GLY A 306 27.37 21.90 5.49
C GLY A 306 27.89 22.36 6.86
N GLY A 307 28.93 23.19 6.85
CA GLY A 307 29.25 24.13 7.94
C GLY A 307 30.58 23.87 8.65
N LYS A 308 31.46 24.88 8.65
CA LYS A 308 32.75 24.92 9.35
C LYS A 308 32.58 24.68 10.87
N ASN A 309 32.51 23.42 11.31
CA ASN A 309 32.83 22.93 12.67
C ASN A 309 32.41 21.46 12.94
N PHE A 310 32.14 20.62 11.95
CA PHE A 310 31.96 19.17 12.18
C PHE A 310 33.32 18.47 12.37
N LYS A 311 33.96 18.70 13.53
CA LYS A 311 35.03 17.82 14.01
C LYS A 311 34.44 16.43 14.23
N LYS A 312 35.10 15.41 13.65
CA LYS A 312 34.99 13.97 13.97
C LYS A 312 34.31 13.71 15.32
N LYS A 313 32.99 13.63 15.33
CA LYS A 313 32.23 13.23 16.51
C LYS A 313 31.69 11.85 16.18
N GLU A 314 32.30 10.85 16.79
CA GLU A 314 31.77 9.50 16.77
C GLU A 314 30.33 9.56 17.31
N LEU A 315 29.41 8.93 16.58
CA LEU A 315 28.01 8.87 16.94
C LEU A 315 27.77 7.51 17.58
N GLU A 316 27.30 7.53 18.82
CA GLU A 316 26.94 6.35 19.59
C GLU A 316 25.45 6.10 19.47
N TYR A 317 25.08 4.85 19.21
CA TYR A 317 23.71 4.39 19.06
C TYR A 317 23.43 3.30 20.09
N ALA A 318 22.40 3.48 20.90
CA ALA A 318 21.95 2.46 21.84
C ALA A 318 21.00 1.47 21.15
N ILE A 319 21.36 0.19 21.19
CA ILE A 319 20.55 -0.93 20.74
C ILE A 319 19.94 -1.59 21.97
N VAL A 320 18.64 -1.38 22.15
CA VAL A 320 17.88 -1.92 23.30
C VAL A 320 17.43 -3.36 22.98
N PRO A 321 17.65 -4.35 23.87
CA PRO A 321 17.09 -5.70 23.74
C PRO A 321 15.55 -5.64 23.58
N PRO A 322 14.93 -6.42 22.67
CA PRO A 322 15.42 -7.67 22.07
C PRO A 322 16.15 -7.52 20.73
N ARG A 323 16.50 -6.29 20.31
CA ARG A 323 17.08 -6.05 18.99
C ARG A 323 18.49 -6.63 18.84
N LYS A 324 18.76 -7.17 17.65
CA LYS A 324 20.06 -7.69 17.22
C LYS A 324 20.65 -6.77 16.17
N ALA A 325 21.94 -6.49 16.30
CA ALA A 325 22.68 -5.77 15.27
C ALA A 325 22.80 -6.62 13.99
N LEU A 326 22.51 -6.03 12.84
CA LEU A 326 22.75 -6.62 11.52
C LEU A 326 24.18 -6.38 11.05
N VAL A 327 24.78 -5.28 11.51
CA VAL A 327 26.12 -4.84 11.13
C VAL A 327 27.18 -5.35 12.11
N LYS A 328 28.39 -5.57 11.60
CA LYS A 328 29.58 -5.99 12.34
C LYS A 328 30.59 -4.86 12.43
N VAL A 329 31.53 -4.98 13.37
CA VAL A 329 32.66 -4.04 13.48
C VAL A 329 33.50 -4.12 12.20
N GLY A 330 33.75 -2.97 11.58
CA GLY A 330 34.41 -2.83 10.29
C GLY A 330 33.47 -2.69 9.09
N ASP A 331 32.15 -2.86 9.25
CA ASP A 331 31.19 -2.66 8.17
C ASP A 331 31.03 -1.16 7.85
N VAL A 332 30.98 -0.84 6.56
CA VAL A 332 30.69 0.51 6.05
C VAL A 332 29.18 0.65 5.89
N VAL A 333 28.60 1.65 6.56
CA VAL A 333 27.18 1.96 6.49
C VAL A 333 26.95 3.31 5.84
N LYS A 334 25.93 3.40 4.98
CA LYS A 334 25.50 4.68 4.44
C LYS A 334 24.42 5.28 5.32
N LYS A 335 24.29 6.59 5.25
CA LYS A 335 23.22 7.35 5.88
C LYS A 335 21.86 6.78 5.44
N GLY A 336 21.03 6.52 6.43
CA GLY A 336 19.69 5.94 6.26
C GLY A 336 19.64 4.42 6.23
N ASP A 337 20.77 3.72 6.37
CA ASP A 337 20.77 2.25 6.42
C ASP A 337 20.34 1.73 7.81
N LEU A 338 19.70 0.57 7.82
CA LEU A 338 19.21 -0.09 9.04
C LEU A 338 20.36 -0.90 9.66
N MET A 339 20.70 -0.59 10.91
CA MET A 339 21.81 -1.23 11.63
C MET A 339 21.35 -2.38 12.52
N THR A 340 20.07 -2.45 12.83
CA THR A 340 19.47 -3.51 13.66
C THR A 340 18.31 -4.18 12.94
N ASP A 341 17.95 -5.37 13.42
CA ASP A 341 16.71 -6.01 13.01
C ASP A 341 15.46 -5.20 13.43
N GLY A 342 14.33 -5.51 12.80
CA GLY A 342 13.05 -4.90 13.12
C GLY A 342 12.63 -3.76 12.20
N SER A 343 11.65 -3.00 12.69
CA SER A 343 10.89 -2.03 11.92
C SER A 343 11.52 -0.65 11.97
N ALA A 344 11.78 -0.03 10.82
CA ALA A 344 12.20 1.35 10.74
C ALA A 344 11.08 2.31 11.20
N ASP A 345 11.44 3.38 11.91
CA ASP A 345 10.56 4.54 12.06
C ASP A 345 10.59 5.36 10.77
N LEU A 346 9.42 5.57 10.16
CA LEU A 346 9.33 6.26 8.86
C LEU A 346 9.69 7.75 8.92
N ALA A 347 9.52 8.40 10.08
CA ALA A 347 9.90 9.81 10.25
C ALA A 347 11.43 9.97 10.26
N GLU A 348 12.11 9.08 10.99
CA GLU A 348 13.57 9.04 11.02
C GLU A 348 14.15 8.60 9.69
N LEU A 349 13.58 7.57 9.08
CA LEU A 349 13.99 7.07 7.77
C LEU A 349 13.88 8.17 6.71
N PHE A 350 12.77 8.92 6.69
CA PHE A 350 12.62 10.03 5.76
C PHE A 350 13.65 11.14 5.98
N LYS A 351 13.97 11.46 7.24
CA LYS A 351 14.95 12.48 7.60
C LYS A 351 16.38 12.10 7.21
N PHE A 352 16.76 10.83 7.37
CA PHE A 352 18.13 10.38 7.15
C PHE A 352 18.34 9.78 5.75
N ALA A 353 17.46 8.88 5.30
CA ALA A 353 17.57 8.14 4.05
C ALA A 353 16.98 8.88 2.83
N GLY A 354 16.11 9.87 3.06
CA GLY A 354 15.45 10.64 2.00
C GLY A 354 14.18 9.97 1.46
N ARG A 355 13.61 10.57 0.40
CA ARG A 355 12.31 10.17 -0.16
C ARG A 355 12.33 8.77 -0.78
N GLU A 356 13.26 8.51 -1.69
CA GLU A 356 13.29 7.27 -2.49
C GLU A 356 13.44 6.02 -1.62
N LYS A 357 14.45 6.00 -0.72
CA LYS A 357 14.65 4.89 0.22
C LYS A 357 13.43 4.67 1.13
N THR A 358 12.75 5.74 1.56
CA THR A 358 11.56 5.62 2.43
C THR A 358 10.36 5.07 1.67
N GLN A 359 10.15 5.51 0.42
CA GLN A 359 9.10 4.97 -0.44
C GLN A 359 9.30 3.48 -0.71
N GLU A 360 10.53 3.08 -1.03
CA GLU A 360 10.89 1.67 -1.25
C GLU A 360 10.66 0.82 0.00
N TYR A 361 11.04 1.34 1.16
CA TYR A 361 10.82 0.65 2.43
C TYR A 361 9.32 0.43 2.70
N ILE A 362 8.46 1.42 2.46
CA ILE A 362 7.00 1.29 2.64
C ILE A 362 6.43 0.25 1.69
N ILE A 363 6.85 0.26 0.42
CA ILE A 363 6.39 -0.71 -0.59
C ILE A 363 6.80 -2.12 -0.19
N ARG A 364 8.08 -2.32 0.14
CA ARG A 364 8.63 -3.61 0.51
C ARG A 364 7.96 -4.17 1.76
N GLU A 365 7.84 -3.36 2.80
CA GLU A 365 7.25 -3.82 4.07
C GLU A 365 5.77 -4.17 3.93
N THR A 366 5.03 -3.38 3.14
CA THR A 366 3.62 -3.66 2.84
C THR A 366 3.49 -4.93 1.99
N GLY A 367 4.24 -5.03 0.90
CA GLY A 367 4.22 -6.17 -0.01
C GLY A 367 4.60 -7.49 0.67
N LYS A 368 5.61 -7.46 1.53
CA LYS A 368 6.08 -8.61 2.32
C LYS A 368 4.94 -9.28 3.10
N ILE A 369 4.04 -8.50 3.69
CA ILE A 369 2.95 -9.03 4.51
C ILE A 369 1.92 -9.76 3.64
N TYR A 370 1.59 -9.21 2.47
CA TYR A 370 0.68 -9.86 1.54
C TYR A 370 1.30 -11.12 0.92
N GLU A 371 2.59 -11.07 0.55
CA GLU A 371 3.33 -12.22 0.02
C GLU A 371 3.42 -13.37 1.04
N LEU A 372 3.71 -13.07 2.33
CA LEU A 372 3.73 -14.08 3.40
C LEU A 372 2.40 -14.79 3.59
N GLN A 373 1.31 -14.19 3.13
CA GLN A 373 -0.04 -14.73 3.25
C GLN A 373 -0.53 -15.33 1.92
N GLY A 374 0.35 -15.45 0.93
CA GLY A 374 0.05 -16.05 -0.37
C GLY A 374 -0.81 -15.16 -1.28
N VAL A 375 -0.96 -13.87 -0.96
CA VAL A 375 -1.70 -12.91 -1.78
C VAL A 375 -0.71 -12.11 -2.63
N SER A 376 -0.79 -12.23 -3.96
CA SER A 376 -0.01 -11.39 -4.85
C SER A 376 -0.70 -10.05 -5.11
N ILE A 377 -0.11 -8.96 -4.61
CA ILE A 377 -0.53 -7.59 -4.94
C ILE A 377 0.47 -6.97 -5.90
N THR A 378 -0.04 -6.31 -6.95
CA THR A 378 0.82 -5.59 -7.89
C THR A 378 1.43 -4.35 -7.24
N ARG A 379 2.75 -4.21 -7.34
CA ARG A 379 3.54 -3.08 -6.82
C ARG A 379 2.97 -1.70 -7.19
N LYS A 380 2.43 -1.55 -8.41
CA LYS A 380 1.84 -0.29 -8.91
C LYS A 380 0.71 0.25 -8.03
N HIS A 381 -0.10 -0.62 -7.42
CA HIS A 381 -1.19 -0.19 -6.55
C HIS A 381 -0.64 0.42 -5.25
N ILE A 382 0.40 -0.18 -4.68
CA ILE A 382 1.06 0.36 -3.48
C ILE A 382 1.76 1.68 -3.82
N GLU A 383 2.42 1.76 -5.00
CA GLU A 383 3.05 2.99 -5.49
C GLU A 383 2.07 4.17 -5.58
N VAL A 384 0.82 3.94 -5.99
CA VAL A 384 -0.22 4.98 -6.03
C VAL A 384 -0.57 5.50 -4.63
N ILE A 385 -0.70 4.62 -3.64
CA ILE A 385 -0.95 5.01 -2.24
C ILE A 385 0.25 5.76 -1.67
N VAL A 386 1.45 5.24 -1.90
CA VAL A 386 2.70 5.87 -1.45
C VAL A 386 2.89 7.23 -2.10
N LYS A 387 2.54 7.43 -3.37
CA LYS A 387 2.52 8.76 -4.00
C LYS A 387 1.71 9.76 -3.17
N GLN A 388 0.54 9.35 -2.69
CA GLN A 388 -0.34 10.20 -1.90
C GLN A 388 0.21 10.53 -0.51
N MET A 389 0.90 9.58 0.14
CA MET A 389 1.59 9.84 1.43
C MET A 389 2.67 10.93 1.35
N PHE A 390 3.28 11.12 0.17
CA PHE A 390 4.30 12.14 -0.10
C PHE A 390 3.75 13.35 -0.88
N SER A 391 2.43 13.47 -1.05
CA SER A 391 1.82 14.53 -1.85
C SER A 391 1.79 15.89 -1.16
N ARG A 392 2.01 15.95 0.15
CA ARG A 392 1.90 17.17 0.97
C ARG A 392 3.24 17.84 1.20
N LYS A 393 3.21 19.17 1.27
CA LYS A 393 4.34 20.02 1.63
C LYS A 393 3.97 20.93 2.79
N ARG A 394 4.92 21.16 3.68
CA ARG A 394 4.79 22.07 4.81
C ARG A 394 5.49 23.39 4.50
N ILE A 395 4.77 24.51 4.62
CA ILE A 395 5.31 25.83 4.28
C ILE A 395 6.35 26.28 5.31
N LYS A 396 7.53 26.72 4.85
CA LYS A 396 8.62 27.30 5.65
C LYS A 396 8.62 28.82 5.63
N SER A 397 8.50 29.40 4.45
CA SER A 397 8.34 30.85 4.24
C SER A 397 7.14 31.08 3.34
N SER A 398 6.27 31.99 3.75
CA SER A 398 5.07 32.36 3.00
C SER A 398 5.38 33.21 1.77
N GLY A 399 6.49 33.94 1.74
CA GLY A 399 6.72 34.98 0.73
C GLY A 399 5.53 35.95 0.69
N ASP A 400 5.09 36.31 -0.53
CA ASP A 400 3.90 37.11 -0.81
C ASP A 400 2.65 36.26 -1.12
N THR A 401 2.70 34.96 -0.85
CA THR A 401 1.56 34.06 -1.07
C THR A 401 0.52 34.17 0.05
N PRO A 402 -0.75 33.80 -0.20
CA PRO A 402 -1.79 33.77 0.85
C PRO A 402 -1.63 32.62 1.86
N LEU A 403 -0.50 31.90 1.84
CA LEU A 403 -0.25 30.73 2.69
C LEU A 403 0.44 31.14 3.98
N ASN A 404 0.12 30.48 5.10
CA ASN A 404 0.79 30.75 6.36
C ASN A 404 1.97 29.79 6.58
N VAL A 405 2.96 30.26 7.33
CA VAL A 405 4.08 29.43 7.78
C VAL A 405 3.55 28.29 8.64
N GLY A 406 3.92 27.06 8.30
CA GLY A 406 3.47 25.84 8.97
C GLY A 406 2.21 25.20 8.40
N ASP A 407 1.52 25.84 7.44
CA ASP A 407 0.40 25.21 6.73
C ASP A 407 0.89 23.97 5.95
N VAL A 408 0.03 22.95 5.90
CA VAL A 408 0.27 21.72 5.14
C VAL A 408 -0.67 21.73 3.95
N VAL A 409 -0.09 21.81 2.75
CA VAL A 409 -0.83 21.95 1.49
C VAL A 409 -0.42 20.88 0.48
N GLU A 410 -1.27 20.65 -0.51
CA GLU A 410 -0.96 19.75 -1.61
C GLU A 410 0.16 20.32 -2.49
N SER A 411 1.04 19.46 -3.00
CA SER A 411 2.20 19.88 -3.81
C SER A 411 1.80 20.65 -5.07
N TRP A 412 0.68 20.28 -5.70
CA TRP A 412 0.19 20.93 -6.92
C TRP A 412 -0.44 22.28 -6.64
N TYR A 413 -1.16 22.41 -5.51
CA TYR A 413 -1.76 23.67 -5.10
C TYR A 413 -0.68 24.71 -4.76
N LEU A 414 0.39 24.28 -4.09
CA LEU A 414 1.56 25.14 -3.88
C LEU A 414 2.18 25.60 -5.21
N ALA A 415 2.32 24.69 -6.18
CA ALA A 415 2.87 25.04 -7.49
C ALA A 415 1.97 26.06 -8.22
N GLU A 416 0.65 25.88 -8.17
CA GLU A 416 -0.32 26.81 -8.75
C GLU A 416 -0.28 28.19 -8.09
N VAL A 417 -0.21 28.25 -6.76
CA VAL A 417 -0.12 29.52 -6.01
C VAL A 417 1.18 30.24 -6.31
N ASN A 418 2.31 29.53 -6.31
CA ASN A 418 3.61 30.12 -6.62
C ASN A 418 3.68 30.65 -8.06
N GLU A 419 3.09 29.94 -9.03
CA GLU A 419 3.04 30.43 -10.42
C GLU A 419 2.26 31.75 -10.51
N ARG A 420 1.08 31.83 -9.89
CA ARG A 420 0.28 33.06 -9.86
C ARG A 420 1.00 34.22 -9.16
N THR A 421 1.70 33.95 -8.07
CA THR A 421 2.48 34.98 -7.35
C THR A 421 3.69 35.44 -8.16
N ARG A 422 4.35 34.53 -8.89
CA ARG A 422 5.45 34.86 -9.79
C ARG A 422 4.97 35.73 -10.96
N GLU A 423 3.82 35.42 -11.56
CA GLU A 423 3.19 36.24 -12.60
C GLU A 423 2.84 37.65 -12.09
N ALA A 424 2.47 37.78 -10.82
CA ALA A 424 2.23 39.05 -10.14
C ALA A 424 3.52 39.78 -9.69
N GLY A 425 4.70 39.17 -9.89
CA GLY A 425 6.01 39.74 -9.53
C GLY A 425 6.38 39.67 -8.04
N GLY A 426 5.68 38.85 -7.25
CA GLY A 426 5.94 38.66 -5.81
C GLY A 426 6.91 37.52 -5.49
N GLU A 427 7.30 37.40 -4.22
CA GLU A 427 8.15 36.32 -3.73
C GLU A 427 7.38 35.01 -3.52
N GLU A 428 7.93 33.90 -4.04
CA GLU A 428 7.34 32.56 -3.91
C GLU A 428 7.41 31.99 -2.49
N ALA A 429 6.41 31.16 -2.13
CA ALA A 429 6.47 30.39 -0.91
C ALA A 429 7.48 29.23 -1.02
N THR A 430 8.28 29.05 0.02
CA THR A 430 9.18 27.89 0.14
C THR A 430 8.56 26.86 1.08
N ALA A 431 8.65 25.59 0.70
CA ALA A 431 8.06 24.50 1.47
C ALA A 431 8.98 23.27 1.50
N GLU A 432 8.88 22.49 2.57
CA GLU A 432 9.54 21.20 2.69
C GLU A 432 8.59 20.03 2.43
N SER A 433 9.11 18.94 1.90
CA SER A 433 8.32 17.71 1.72
C SER A 433 7.92 17.15 3.08
N HIS A 434 6.66 16.75 3.21
CA HIS A 434 6.11 16.27 4.47
C HIS A 434 5.44 14.91 4.28
N LEU A 435 6.02 13.86 4.88
CA LEU A 435 5.44 12.52 4.87
C LEU A 435 4.27 12.48 5.86
N LEU A 436 3.07 12.09 5.42
CA LEU A 436 1.90 11.95 6.29
C LEU A 436 1.35 10.52 6.25
N GLY A 437 0.69 10.12 7.34
CA GLY A 437 -0.12 8.90 7.35
C GLY A 437 -1.37 9.06 6.50
N ILE A 438 -1.95 7.94 6.03
CA ILE A 438 -3.13 7.95 5.16
C ILE A 438 -4.32 8.73 5.76
N THR A 439 -4.55 8.66 7.07
CA THR A 439 -5.64 9.44 7.71
C THR A 439 -5.40 10.94 7.62
N GLU A 440 -4.17 11.39 7.83
CA GLU A 440 -3.81 12.82 7.80
C GLU A 440 -3.82 13.38 6.37
N VAL A 441 -3.44 12.58 5.38
CA VAL A 441 -3.54 12.95 3.96
C VAL A 441 -5.00 13.24 3.58
N SER A 442 -5.94 12.37 3.97
CA SER A 442 -7.37 12.55 3.67
C SER A 442 -7.98 13.79 4.33
N LEU A 443 -7.50 14.16 5.52
CA LEU A 443 -7.97 15.35 6.25
C LEU A 443 -7.41 16.67 5.72
N THR A 444 -6.29 16.64 5.01
CA THR A 444 -5.60 17.82 4.45
C THR A 444 -5.94 18.07 2.99
N ARG A 445 -7.01 17.45 2.48
CA ARG A 445 -7.53 17.68 1.12
C ARG A 445 -8.01 19.11 0.93
N GLN A 446 -7.85 19.63 -0.29
CA GLN A 446 -8.36 20.95 -0.66
C GLN A 446 -9.90 21.02 -0.56
N SER A 447 -10.60 19.98 -1.01
CA SER A 447 -12.05 19.91 -0.87
C SER A 447 -12.46 19.74 0.59
N PHE A 448 -13.24 20.70 1.09
CA PHE A 448 -13.86 20.57 2.40
C PHE A 448 -15.06 19.62 2.38
N LEU A 449 -15.75 19.44 1.25
CA LEU A 449 -16.85 18.47 1.11
C LEU A 449 -16.33 17.03 1.23
N SER A 450 -15.26 16.69 0.53
CA SER A 450 -14.66 15.35 0.64
C SER A 450 -14.03 15.11 2.00
N SER A 451 -13.25 16.06 2.54
CA SER A 451 -12.61 15.88 3.85
C SER A 451 -13.62 15.78 5.00
N SER A 452 -14.69 16.57 4.98
CA SER A 452 -15.74 16.54 6.00
C SER A 452 -16.57 15.25 6.01
N SER A 453 -16.65 14.54 4.87
CA SER A 453 -17.30 13.23 4.75
C SER A 453 -16.53 12.08 5.44
N PHE A 454 -15.23 12.26 5.70
CA PHE A 454 -14.38 11.21 6.26
C PHE A 454 -14.40 11.21 7.79
N GLN A 455 -13.81 12.23 8.42
CA GLN A 455 -13.70 12.40 9.86
C GLN A 455 -13.65 13.87 10.25
N ASN A 456 -13.91 14.17 11.53
CA ASN A 456 -13.81 15.53 12.09
C ASN A 456 -14.64 16.59 11.35
N THR A 457 -15.84 16.21 10.91
CA THR A 457 -16.77 17.02 10.11
C THR A 457 -16.95 18.44 10.66
N THR A 458 -17.23 18.59 11.95
CA THR A 458 -17.42 19.89 12.59
C THR A 458 -16.21 20.80 12.46
N LYS A 459 -15.00 20.26 12.68
CA LYS A 459 -13.75 21.02 12.57
C LYS A 459 -13.47 21.42 11.12
N ALA A 460 -13.72 20.52 10.17
CA ALA A 460 -13.56 20.79 8.74
C ALA A 460 -14.48 21.93 8.27
N LEU A 461 -15.77 21.88 8.65
CA LEU A 461 -16.75 22.90 8.27
C LEU A 461 -16.47 24.26 8.94
N ILE A 462 -16.13 24.29 10.22
CA ILE A 462 -15.76 25.55 10.90
C ILE A 462 -14.56 26.20 10.21
N ASN A 463 -13.51 25.43 9.92
CA ASN A 463 -12.33 25.93 9.23
C ASN A 463 -12.63 26.43 7.81
N ALA A 464 -13.52 25.73 7.08
CA ALA A 464 -13.95 26.15 5.76
C ALA A 464 -14.73 27.47 5.82
N SER A 465 -15.66 27.61 6.78
CA SER A 465 -16.44 28.83 6.99
C SER A 465 -15.57 30.02 7.38
N VAL A 466 -14.60 29.83 8.30
CA VAL A 466 -13.69 30.90 8.74
C VAL A 466 -12.80 31.39 7.58
N ARG A 467 -12.37 30.48 6.68
CA ARG A 467 -11.53 30.82 5.52
C ARG A 467 -12.34 31.30 4.30
N GLY A 468 -13.67 31.18 4.32
CA GLY A 468 -14.50 31.40 3.13
C GLY A 468 -14.12 30.48 1.97
N ALA A 469 -13.78 29.22 2.28
CA ALA A 469 -13.27 28.26 1.30
C ALA A 469 -14.32 27.96 0.21
N ARG A 470 -13.87 27.84 -1.04
CA ARG A 470 -14.71 27.45 -2.19
C ARG A 470 -14.29 26.08 -2.70
N ASP A 471 -15.26 25.20 -2.87
CA ASP A 471 -15.04 23.87 -3.44
C ASP A 471 -15.22 23.92 -4.96
N HIS A 472 -14.27 23.34 -5.70
CA HIS A 472 -14.28 23.32 -7.16
C HIS A 472 -14.76 21.98 -7.73
N LEU A 473 -15.20 21.05 -6.89
CA LEU A 473 -15.78 19.75 -7.30
C LEU A 473 -14.88 18.97 -8.28
N ARG A 474 -13.56 18.95 -8.02
CA ARG A 474 -12.59 18.26 -8.89
C ARG A 474 -12.51 16.75 -8.66
N GLY A 475 -12.87 16.28 -7.47
CA GLY A 475 -12.76 14.88 -7.09
C GLY A 475 -14.04 14.08 -7.35
N LEU A 476 -13.97 12.78 -7.05
CA LEU A 476 -15.11 11.88 -7.24
C LEU A 476 -16.20 12.12 -6.18
N LYS A 477 -15.80 12.26 -4.92
CA LYS A 477 -16.73 12.33 -3.78
C LYS A 477 -17.59 13.57 -3.77
N GLU A 478 -17.01 14.72 -4.09
CA GLU A 478 -17.72 15.99 -4.08
C GLU A 478 -18.86 15.96 -5.10
N ASN A 479 -18.59 15.40 -6.29
CA ASN A 479 -19.60 15.24 -7.33
C ASN A 479 -20.69 14.23 -6.92
N VAL A 480 -20.32 13.11 -6.28
CA VAL A 480 -21.31 12.17 -5.73
C VAL A 480 -22.19 12.82 -4.66
N ILE A 481 -21.62 13.61 -3.75
CA ILE A 481 -22.36 14.29 -2.68
C ILE A 481 -23.38 15.29 -3.25
N ILE A 482 -23.01 16.02 -4.30
CA ILE A 482 -23.86 17.04 -4.94
C ILE A 482 -24.83 16.43 -5.96
N GLY A 483 -24.60 15.18 -6.40
CA GLY A 483 -25.42 14.50 -7.41
C GLY A 483 -25.06 14.85 -8.85
N ARG A 484 -23.79 15.21 -9.11
CA ARG A 484 -23.24 15.40 -10.47
C ARG A 484 -22.52 14.13 -10.95
N LEU A 485 -22.29 14.04 -12.26
CA LEU A 485 -21.43 13.01 -12.83
C LEU A 485 -20.02 13.12 -12.26
N ILE A 486 -19.42 11.97 -11.94
CA ILE A 486 -18.04 11.93 -11.45
C ILE A 486 -17.06 12.23 -12.60
N PRO A 487 -15.95 12.94 -12.35
CA PRO A 487 -14.94 13.24 -13.36
C PRO A 487 -14.00 12.03 -13.56
N ALA A 488 -14.56 10.87 -13.91
CA ALA A 488 -13.85 9.63 -14.20
C ALA A 488 -14.67 8.75 -15.15
N GLY A 489 -14.00 7.87 -15.89
CA GLY A 489 -14.62 6.98 -16.87
C GLY A 489 -15.48 7.76 -17.86
N THR A 490 -16.74 7.39 -18.01
CA THR A 490 -17.70 8.05 -18.93
C THR A 490 -18.00 9.51 -18.59
N GLY A 491 -17.63 9.99 -17.40
CA GLY A 491 -17.78 11.40 -17.01
C GLY A 491 -16.50 12.24 -17.17
N TYR A 492 -15.43 11.64 -17.72
CA TYR A 492 -14.17 12.35 -17.97
C TYR A 492 -14.08 12.77 -19.45
N GLU A 493 -14.13 14.09 -19.68
CA GLU A 493 -14.02 14.69 -21.01
C GLU A 493 -12.70 14.26 -21.69
N GLY A 494 -12.79 13.75 -22.92
CA GLY A 494 -11.64 13.24 -23.68
C GLY A 494 -11.20 11.81 -23.34
N SER A 495 -11.97 11.08 -22.53
CA SER A 495 -11.80 9.62 -22.43
C SER A 495 -12.53 8.90 -23.57
N ARG A 496 -12.02 7.74 -24.00
CA ARG A 496 -12.72 6.89 -24.99
C ARG A 496 -14.12 6.51 -24.54
N LYS A 497 -14.32 6.32 -23.22
CA LYS A 497 -15.62 6.01 -22.62
C LYS A 497 -16.59 7.18 -22.70
N TYR A 498 -16.10 8.42 -22.62
CA TYR A 498 -16.92 9.62 -22.78
C TYR A 498 -17.34 9.79 -24.24
N GLU A 499 -16.40 9.69 -25.18
CA GLU A 499 -16.66 9.76 -26.62
C GLU A 499 -17.70 8.71 -27.05
N LEU A 500 -17.56 7.47 -26.56
CA LEU A 500 -18.53 6.39 -26.83
C LEU A 500 -19.94 6.74 -26.36
N ILE A 501 -20.09 7.39 -25.20
CA ILE A 501 -21.39 7.80 -24.68
C ILE A 501 -21.94 8.98 -25.48
N GLU A 502 -21.12 9.93 -25.91
CA GLU A 502 -21.55 11.01 -26.80
C GLU A 502 -22.05 10.47 -28.15
N GLU A 503 -21.34 9.52 -28.74
CA GLU A 503 -21.77 8.84 -29.97
C GLU A 503 -23.12 8.15 -29.80
N LEU A 504 -23.28 7.38 -28.70
CA LEU A 504 -24.56 6.73 -28.39
C LEU A 504 -25.68 7.76 -28.13
N GLN A 505 -25.39 8.85 -27.44
CA GLN A 505 -26.38 9.91 -27.21
C GLN A 505 -26.80 10.60 -28.51
N GLN A 506 -25.89 10.77 -29.48
CA GLN A 506 -26.22 11.27 -30.81
C GLN A 506 -27.05 10.26 -31.60
N GLU A 507 -26.77 8.96 -31.48
CA GLU A 507 -27.55 7.90 -32.14
C GLU A 507 -28.98 7.78 -31.59
N TYR A 508 -29.14 7.88 -30.27
CA TYR A 508 -30.43 7.78 -29.58
C TYR A 508 -31.11 9.14 -29.35
N ALA A 509 -30.50 10.25 -29.77
CA ALA A 509 -31.16 11.55 -29.75
C ALA A 509 -32.45 11.43 -30.58
N PRO A 510 -33.62 11.80 -30.01
CA PRO A 510 -34.86 11.73 -30.77
C PRO A 510 -34.66 12.55 -32.04
N ARG A 511 -34.78 11.90 -33.20
CA ARG A 511 -34.97 12.60 -34.47
C ARG A 511 -36.28 13.37 -34.32
N ILE A 512 -36.19 14.61 -33.88
CA ILE A 512 -37.28 15.57 -34.04
C ILE A 512 -37.39 15.73 -35.56
N THR A 513 -38.30 14.96 -36.15
CA THR A 513 -38.72 15.16 -37.53
C THR A 513 -39.44 16.50 -37.57
N ASP A 514 -38.97 17.40 -38.43
CA ASP A 514 -39.56 18.71 -38.74
C ASP A 514 -40.94 18.61 -39.41
N GLU A 515 -41.86 17.77 -38.91
CA GLU A 515 -43.24 17.63 -39.43
C GLU A 515 -44.32 18.04 -38.43
N GLU A 516 -43.99 18.53 -37.22
CA GLU A 516 -44.98 19.11 -36.29
C GLU A 516 -44.60 20.52 -35.78
N THR A 517 -44.12 21.38 -36.68
CA THR A 517 -44.16 22.84 -36.46
C THR A 517 -45.29 23.48 -37.25
N ASP A 518 -46.52 23.06 -36.98
CA ASP A 518 -47.69 23.92 -37.16
C ASP A 518 -48.20 24.33 -35.78
N GLY A 519 -47.73 25.50 -35.32
CA GLY A 519 -48.62 26.40 -34.57
C GLY A 519 -48.53 26.46 -33.05
N VAL A 520 -47.43 26.12 -32.37
CA VAL A 520 -47.22 26.58 -30.98
C VAL A 520 -45.80 27.11 -30.79
N SER A 521 -45.70 28.42 -30.53
CA SER A 521 -44.45 29.12 -30.27
C SER A 521 -43.78 28.62 -28.99
N LEU A 522 -42.65 27.94 -29.15
CA LEU A 522 -41.76 27.46 -28.07
C LEU A 522 -41.22 28.59 -27.16
N GLY A 523 -41.43 29.87 -27.52
CA GLY A 523 -41.02 31.03 -26.73
C GLY A 523 -41.92 31.35 -25.53
N ALA A 524 -43.17 30.88 -25.50
CA ALA A 524 -44.10 31.21 -24.40
C ALA A 524 -44.00 30.27 -23.20
N ALA A 525 -43.66 28.99 -23.42
CA ALA A 525 -43.57 27.99 -22.35
C ALA A 525 -42.33 28.19 -21.44
N LEU A 526 -41.23 28.71 -21.99
CA LEU A 526 -39.99 28.95 -21.24
C LEU A 526 -40.06 30.19 -20.34
N GLU A 527 -40.88 31.20 -20.69
CA GLU A 527 -41.07 32.39 -19.85
C GLU A 527 -42.01 32.14 -18.65
N GLU A 528 -42.99 31.23 -18.77
CA GLU A 528 -43.84 30.84 -17.63
C GLU A 528 -43.10 29.94 -16.63
N GLU A 529 -42.24 29.03 -17.09
CA GLU A 529 -41.43 28.18 -16.21
C GLU A 529 -40.35 28.96 -15.45
N GLN A 530 -39.78 30.01 -16.07
CA GLN A 530 -38.83 30.89 -15.38
C GLN A 530 -39.50 31.83 -14.37
N LYS A 531 -40.74 32.28 -14.60
CA LYS A 531 -41.48 33.06 -13.61
C LYS A 531 -41.93 32.22 -12.41
N ALA A 532 -42.29 30.95 -12.61
CA ALA A 532 -42.69 30.05 -11.53
C ALA A 532 -41.54 29.68 -10.57
N ARG A 533 -40.28 29.75 -11.01
CA ARG A 533 -39.10 29.44 -10.17
C ARG A 533 -38.56 30.61 -9.35
N VAL A 534 -39.09 31.83 -9.52
CA VAL A 534 -38.64 33.02 -8.79
C VAL A 534 -39.54 33.34 -7.59
N GLU A 535 -40.73 32.72 -7.46
CA GLU A 535 -41.68 32.98 -6.36
C GLU A 535 -41.84 31.83 -5.34
N THR A 536 -40.96 30.83 -5.34
CA THR A 536 -40.82 29.81 -4.28
C THR A 536 -39.38 29.74 -3.82
#